data_AF-A0A352Z6J7-F1
#
_entry.id   AF-A0A352Z6J7-F1
#
_cell.length_a   1.000
_cell.length_b   1.000
_cell.length_c   1.000
_cell.angle_alpha   90.00
_cell.angle_beta   90.00
_cell.angle_gamma   90.00
#
_symmetry.space_group_name_H-M   'P 1'
#
loop_
_entity.id
_entity.type
_entity.pdbx_description
1 polymer ?
#
loop_
_entity_poly.entity_id
_entity_poly.type
_entity_poly.pdbx_seq_one_letter_code
_entity_poly.pdbx_strand_id
1 'polypeptide(L)' 'MLTIIAVIHVVICIGLILIVLLQTGRGSEIGAAFGGGSSQTLFGSSGSSK' A
#
# COMPACT_ATOMS: atom_id res chain seq x y z
N MET A 1 7.61 -25.78 -20.58
CA MET A 1 6.28 -25.22 -20.22
C MET A 1 6.35 -24.38 -18.95
N LEU A 2 6.84 -24.90 -17.83
CA LEU A 2 6.93 -24.14 -16.57
C LEU A 2 8.01 -23.05 -16.55
N THR A 3 9.16 -23.27 -17.21
CA THR A 3 10.26 -22.30 -17.26
C THR A 3 9.89 -20.98 -17.92
N ILE A 4 9.13 -21.03 -19.02
CA ILE A 4 8.68 -19.83 -19.74
C ILE A 4 7.72 -19.02 -18.87
N ILE A 5 6.77 -19.69 -18.21
CA ILE A 5 5.80 -19.07 -17.31
C ILE A 5 6.51 -18.44 -16.10
N ALA A 6 7.48 -19.15 -15.51
CA ALA A 6 8.27 -18.65 -14.38
C ALA A 6 9.09 -17.40 -14.75
N VAL A 7 9.75 -17.41 -15.91
CA VAL A 7 10.53 -16.25 -16.40
C VAL A 7 9.62 -15.04 -16.62
N ILE A 8 8.47 -15.23 -17.29
CA ILE A 8 7.50 -14.14 -17.50
C ILE A 8 6.97 -13.61 -16.16
N HIS A 9 6.64 -14.50 -15.22
CA HIS A 9 6.16 -14.11 -13.89
C HIS A 9 7.17 -13.26 -13.13
N VAL A 10 8.45 -13.66 -13.13
CA VAL A 10 9.53 -12.92 -12.47
C VAL A 10 9.71 -11.53 -13.10
N VAL A 11 9.64 -11.41 -14.43
CA VAL A 11 9.74 -10.12 -15.13
C VAL A 11 8.57 -9.20 -14.77
N ILE A 12 7.34 -9.74 -14.72
CA ILE A 12 6.15 -8.98 -14.32
C ILE A 12 6.27 -8.49 -12.88
N CYS A 13 6.73 -9.35 -11.94
CA CYS A 13 6.93 -8.95 -10.55
C CYS A 13 7.91 -7.79 -10.42
N ILE A 14 9.04 -7.83 -11.14
CA ILE A 14 10.01 -6.73 -11.15
C ILE A 14 9.39 -5.45 -11.73
N GLY A 15 8.63 -5.55 -12.81
CA GLY A 15 7.91 -4.41 -13.40
C GLY A 15 6.93 -3.76 -12.42
N LEU A 16 6.15 -4.57 -11.71
CA LEU A 16 5.20 -4.07 -10.69
C LEU A 16 5.91 -3.36 -9.54
N ILE A 17 7.05 -3.86 -9.07
CA ILE A 17 7.85 -3.20 -8.02
C ILE A 17 8.29 -1.81 -8.49
N LEU A 18 8.80 -1.69 -9.72
CA LEU A 18 9.21 -0.39 -10.27
C LEU A 18 8.03 0.58 -10.43
N ILE A 19 6.88 0.08 -10.90
CA ILE A 19 5.66 0.87 -11.02
C ILE A 19 5.17 1.35 -9.65
N VAL A 20 5.22 0.49 -8.62
CA VAL A 20 4.83 0.82 -7.24
C VAL A 20 5.75 1.87 -6.61
N LEU A 21 7.07 1.75 -6.79
CA LEU A 21 8.02 2.75 -6.30
C LEU A 21 7.82 4.12 -6.98
N LEU A 22 7.48 4.14 -8.28
CA LEU A 22 7.09 5.37 -8.98
C LEU A 22 5.71 5.87 -8.54
N GLN A 23 4.81 4.98 -8.09
CA GLN A 23 3.51 5.33 -7.51
C GLN A 23 3.60 5.81 -6.05
N THR A 24 4.76 5.76 -5.38
CA THR A 24 4.93 6.33 -4.03
C THR A 24 4.54 7.81 -3.97
N GLY A 25 4.57 8.56 -5.08
CA GLY A 25 4.06 9.94 -5.14
C GLY A 25 2.53 10.11 -5.15
N ARG A 26 1.74 9.05 -5.38
CA ARG A 26 0.25 9.10 -5.42
C ARG A 26 -0.43 8.10 -4.48
N GLY A 27 0.25 7.01 -4.10
CA GLY A 27 -0.27 5.97 -3.19
C GLY A 27 0.26 6.02 -1.76
N SER A 28 1.36 6.77 -1.50
CA SER A 28 1.90 6.92 -0.13
C SER A 28 0.93 7.66 0.80
N GLU A 29 0.00 8.45 0.25
CA GLU A 29 -0.98 9.20 1.04
C GLU A 29 -1.98 8.29 1.75
N ILE A 30 -2.34 7.16 1.14
CA ILE A 30 -3.24 6.17 1.76
C ILE A 30 -2.51 5.45 2.91
N GLY A 31 -1.24 5.09 2.74
CA GLY A 31 -0.43 4.50 3.83
C GLY A 31 -0.12 5.48 4.96
N ALA A 32 0.10 6.75 4.65
CA ALA A 32 0.29 7.82 5.63
C ALA A 32 -1.00 8.13 6.42
N ALA A 33 -2.18 8.02 5.78
CA ALA A 33 -3.47 8.17 6.46
C ALA A 33 -3.74 7.07 7.51
N PHE A 34 -3.17 5.86 7.33
CA PHE A 34 -3.28 4.76 8.29
C PHE A 34 -2.09 4.65 9.27
N GLY A 35 -0.93 5.27 8.99
CA GLY A 35 0.29 5.10 9.79
C GLY A 35 0.95 6.37 10.33
N GLY A 36 0.58 7.57 9.86
CA GLY A 36 1.22 8.84 10.22
C GLY A 36 0.47 9.68 11.26
N GLY A 37 -0.76 9.30 11.62
CA GLY A 37 -1.58 9.97 12.62
C GLY A 37 -1.69 9.13 13.88
N SER A 38 -0.97 9.54 14.93
CA SER A 38 -1.17 9.13 16.33
C SER A 38 -2.61 8.67 16.61
N SER A 39 -2.82 7.36 16.82
CA SER A 39 -3.72 6.68 17.78
C SER A 39 -4.96 7.42 18.33
N GLN A 40 -5.57 8.33 17.58
CA GLN A 40 -6.66 9.18 18.03
C GLN A 40 -7.59 9.35 16.82
N THR A 41 -8.77 8.74 16.93
CA THR A 41 -10.02 9.06 16.21
C THR A 41 -10.37 8.41 14.85
N LEU A 42 -9.76 7.31 14.37
CA LEU A 42 -10.35 6.64 13.18
C LEU A 42 -11.70 5.96 13.49
N PHE A 43 -11.84 5.44 14.70
CA PHE A 43 -13.14 5.28 15.33
C PHE A 43 -13.29 6.49 16.24
N GLY A 44 -14.21 7.40 15.91
CA GLY A 44 -14.61 8.46 16.82
C GLY A 44 -14.93 7.89 18.19
N SER A 45 -14.75 8.68 19.24
CA SER A 45 -15.20 8.32 20.59
C SER A 45 -16.68 7.95 20.56
N SER A 46 -16.99 6.66 20.39
CA SER A 46 -18.27 6.09 20.72
C SER A 46 -18.38 6.15 22.24
N GLY A 47 -18.84 7.30 22.75
CA GLY A 47 -19.01 7.55 24.17
C GLY A 47 -17.95 8.48 24.75
N SER A 48 -18.36 9.72 24.97
CA SER A 48 -18.02 10.56 26.13
C SER A 48 -18.05 12.04 25.75
N SER A 49 -19.18 12.49 25.21
CA SER A 49 -19.55 13.90 25.32
C SER A 49 -20.93 13.91 25.95
N LYS A 50 -20.90 14.35 27.19
CA LYS A 50 -22.03 14.74 28.01
C LYS A 50 -22.94 15.74 27.30
#